data_AF-A0A924GE65-F1
#
_entry.id   AF-A0A924GE65-F1
#
_cell.length_a   1.000
_cell.length_b   1.000
_cell.length_c   1.000
_cell.angle_alpha   90.00
_cell.angle_beta   90.00
_cell.angle_gamma   90.00
#
_symmetry.space_group_name_H-M   'P 1'
#
loop_
_entity.id
_entity.type
_entity.pdbx_description
1 polymer ?
#
loop_
_entity_poly.entity_id
_entity_poly.type
_entity_poly.pdbx_seq_one_letter_code
_entity_poly.pdbx_strand_id
1 'polypeptide(L)'
;MKAFNTTFVVTLVAGSVADQTLDVLIAGDDKDAKSVVTRLVESGRMRAIDAGPLRRAQQLEQLGFLHMTLQDNLDSGYGSTIKFLTP
;
A
#
# COMPACT_ATOMS: atom_id res chain seq x y z
N MET A 1 12.63 -6.90 1.87
CA MET A 1 11.42 -6.19 2.36
C MET A 1 10.90 -5.27 1.28
N LYS A 2 9.58 -5.11 1.15
CA LYS A 2 8.90 -4.19 0.23
C LYS A 2 7.61 -3.69 0.89
N ALA A 3 7.33 -2.39 0.82
CA ALA A 3 6.09 -1.76 1.29
C ALA A 3 5.89 -0.39 0.61
N PHE A 4 4.73 0.22 0.80
CA PHE A 4 4.36 1.60 0.41
C PHE A 4 4.41 1.97 -1.08
N ASN A 5 4.91 1.10 -1.96
CA ASN A 5 5.00 1.43 -3.38
C ASN A 5 3.63 1.54 -4.09
N THR A 6 2.56 1.11 -3.44
CA THR A 6 1.16 1.20 -3.91
C THR A 6 0.38 2.31 -3.22
N THR A 7 1.05 3.18 -2.46
CA THR A 7 0.45 4.30 -1.74
C THR A 7 1.10 5.60 -2.15
N PHE A 8 0.33 6.54 -2.70
CA PHE A 8 0.85 7.84 -3.11
C PHE A 8 1.10 8.77 -1.92
N VAL A 9 1.97 9.77 -2.10
CA VAL A 9 2.37 10.69 -1.02
C VAL A 9 1.16 11.39 -0.40
N VAL A 10 0.25 11.91 -1.22
CA VAL A 10 -0.94 12.64 -0.72
C VAL A 10 -1.84 11.73 0.10
N THR A 11 -2.07 10.50 -0.35
CA THR A 11 -2.93 9.53 0.34
C THR A 11 -2.26 8.95 1.58
N LEU A 12 -0.94 8.77 1.55
CA LEU A 12 -0.12 8.33 2.68
C LEU A 12 -0.12 9.35 3.83
N VAL A 13 -0.03 10.64 3.52
CA VAL A 13 -0.11 11.71 4.53
C VAL A 13 -1.50 11.77 5.17
N ALA A 14 -2.57 11.60 4.37
CA ALA A 14 -3.93 11.58 4.87
C ALA A 14 -4.25 10.30 5.66
N GLY A 15 -3.66 9.16 5.29
CA GLY A 15 -3.95 7.84 5.87
C GLY A 15 -5.28 7.23 5.41
N SER A 16 -6.03 7.92 4.54
CA SER A 16 -7.31 7.46 4.00
C SER A 16 -7.61 8.09 2.64
N VAL A 17 -8.54 7.48 1.91
CA VAL A 17 -9.15 8.00 0.68
C VAL A 17 -10.63 7.67 0.72
N ALA A 18 -11.51 8.66 0.52
CA ALA A 18 -12.97 8.48 0.52
C ALA A 18 -13.48 7.65 1.73
N ASP A 19 -13.11 8.07 2.93
CA ASP A 19 -13.44 7.42 4.22
C ASP A 19 -12.91 5.98 4.39
N GLN A 20 -12.13 5.47 3.43
CA GLN A 20 -11.46 4.18 3.54
C GLN A 20 -10.05 4.38 4.08
N THR A 21 -9.74 3.71 5.20
CA THR A 21 -8.36 3.60 5.72
C THR A 21 -7.42 3.07 4.64
N LEU A 22 -6.22 3.62 4.53
CA LEU A 22 -5.26 3.20 3.51
C LEU A 22 -4.75 1.78 3.77
N ASP A 23 -4.67 0.96 2.72
CA ASP A 23 -4.06 -0.36 2.77
C ASP A 23 -2.59 -0.27 2.34
N VAL A 24 -1.68 -0.74 3.20
CA VAL A 24 -0.25 -0.84 2.88
C VAL A 24 0.11 -2.31 2.71
N LEU A 25 0.46 -2.68 1.49
CA LEU A 25 0.88 -4.05 1.15
C LEU A 25 2.35 -4.26 1.53
N ILE A 26 2.63 -5.33 2.28
CA ILE A 26 3.98 -5.64 2.80
C ILE A 26 4.42 -7.01 2.29
N ALA A 27 5.61 -7.09 1.69
CA ALA A 27 6.24 -8.35 1.32
C ALA A 27 7.65 -8.48 1.92
N GLY A 28 7.99 -9.66 2.42
CA GLY A 28 9.29 -9.92 3.04
C GLY A 28 9.45 -11.35 3.57
N ASP A 29 10.69 -11.83 3.58
CA ASP A 29 11.03 -13.17 4.07
C ASP A 29 11.41 -13.18 5.56
N ASP A 30 11.89 -12.05 6.08
CA ASP A 30 12.20 -11.86 7.49
C ASP A 30 10.94 -11.46 8.27
N LYS A 31 10.54 -12.28 9.25
CA LYS A 31 9.33 -12.07 10.04
C LYS A 31 9.45 -10.88 10.99
N ASP A 32 10.61 -10.66 11.57
CA ASP A 32 10.83 -9.59 12.54
C ASP A 32 10.86 -8.23 11.83
N ALA A 33 11.52 -8.16 10.68
CA ALA A 33 11.49 -7.00 9.81
C ALA A 33 10.07 -6.69 9.33
N LYS A 34 9.29 -7.70 8.92
CA LYS A 34 7.86 -7.51 8.60
C LYS A 34 7.09 -6.96 9.79
N SER A 35 7.29 -7.51 10.98
CA SER A 35 6.62 -7.08 12.21
C SER A 35 6.92 -5.61 12.54
N VAL A 36 8.16 -5.15 12.37
CA VAL A 36 8.53 -3.72 12.55
C VAL A 36 7.78 -2.83 11.57
N VAL A 37 7.74 -3.19 10.29
CA VAL A 37 7.05 -2.39 9.26
C VAL A 37 5.53 -2.40 9.48
N THR A 38 4.94 -3.53 9.87
CA THR A 38 3.52 -3.63 10.24
C THR A 38 3.18 -2.65 11.36
N ARG A 39 3.96 -2.65 12.45
CA ARG A 39 3.74 -1.70 13.56
C ARG A 39 3.88 -0.24 13.13
N LEU A 40 4.83 0.06 12.25
CA LEU A 40 4.99 1.41 11.71
C LEU A 40 3.73 1.86 10.95
N VAL A 41 3.21 1.00 10.06
CA VAL A 41 1.98 1.27 9.30
C VAL A 41 0.78 1.49 10.24
N GLU A 42 0.60 0.60 11.21
CA GLU A 42 -0.50 0.67 12.18
C GLU A 42 -0.41 1.90 13.08
N SER A 43 0.81 2.32 13.47
CA SER A 43 1.04 3.57 14.21
C SER A 43 0.63 4.81 13.41
N GLY A 44 0.72 4.74 12.08
CA GLY A 44 0.19 5.72 11.14
C GLY A 44 -1.33 5.62 10.91
N ARG A 45 -2.06 4.81 11.70
CA ARG A 45 -3.51 4.54 11.59
C ARG A 45 -3.93 3.98 10.23
N MET A 46 -3.03 3.30 9.54
CA MET A 46 -3.30 2.60 8.28
C MET A 46 -3.42 1.09 8.51
N ARG A 47 -3.89 0.35 7.49
CA ARG A 47 -4.04 -1.11 7.55
C ARG A 47 -2.86 -1.79 6.84
N ALA A 48 -2.01 -2.46 7.61
CA ALA A 48 -0.98 -3.33 7.07
C ALA A 48 -1.59 -4.63 6.53
N ILE A 49 -1.21 -5.04 5.32
CA ILE A 49 -1.61 -6.33 4.73
C ILE A 49 -0.36 -7.10 4.32
N ASP A 50 -0.18 -8.30 4.88
CA ASP A 50 0.92 -9.19 4.49
C ASP A 50 0.63 -9.81 3.12
N ALA A 51 1.36 -9.35 2.10
CA ALA A 51 1.33 -9.88 0.75
C ALA A 51 2.23 -11.14 0.60
N GLY A 52 2.92 -11.55 1.67
CA GLY A 52 3.69 -12.77 1.76
C GLY A 52 5.20 -12.58 1.58
N PRO A 53 5.91 -13.54 0.94
CA PRO A 53 7.36 -13.56 0.82
C PRO A 53 7.90 -12.49 -0.14
N LEU A 54 9.20 -12.17 -0.07
CA LEU A 54 9.81 -11.06 -0.81
C LEU A 54 9.67 -11.20 -2.33
N ARG A 55 9.59 -12.43 -2.86
CA ARG A 55 9.30 -12.65 -4.29
C ARG A 55 8.01 -11.97 -4.78
N ARG A 56 7.08 -11.63 -3.86
CA ARG A 56 5.86 -10.89 -4.17
C ARG A 56 6.09 -9.41 -4.46
N ALA A 57 7.29 -8.87 -4.18
CA ALA A 57 7.66 -7.51 -4.50
C ALA A 57 7.51 -7.20 -6.00
N GLN A 58 7.78 -8.16 -6.88
CA GLN A 58 7.60 -7.97 -8.33
C GLN A 58 6.15 -7.65 -8.69
N GLN A 59 5.18 -8.39 -8.13
CA GLN A 59 3.77 -8.12 -8.35
C GLN A 59 3.34 -6.79 -7.72
N LEU A 60 3.88 -6.45 -6.54
CA LEU A 60 3.63 -5.15 -5.92
C LEU A 60 4.13 -4.00 -6.79
N GLU A 61 5.32 -4.13 -7.40
CA GLU A 61 5.87 -3.12 -8.32
C GLU A 61 5.04 -2.97 -9.58
N GLN A 62 4.61 -4.08 -10.18
CA GLN A 62 3.71 -4.08 -11.33
C GLN A 62 2.36 -3.43 -10.98
N LEU A 63 1.81 -3.71 -9.80
CA LEU A 63 0.57 -3.11 -9.31
C LEU A 63 0.73 -1.61 -9.07
N GLY A 64 1.82 -1.16 -8.44
CA GLY A 64 2.09 0.26 -8.24
C GLY A 64 2.28 1.01 -9.56
N PHE A 65 2.99 0.38 -10.52
CA PHE A 65 3.12 0.94 -11.87
C PHE A 65 1.77 1.06 -12.57
N LEU A 66 0.96 0.00 -12.57
CA LEU A 66 -0.40 0.05 -13.12
C LEU A 66 -1.22 1.17 -12.46
N HIS A 67 -1.21 1.25 -11.13
CA HIS A 67 -1.91 2.30 -10.38
C HIS A 67 -1.47 3.71 -10.80
N MET A 68 -0.16 3.95 -11.00
CA MET A 68 0.34 5.22 -11.54
C MET A 68 -0.20 5.51 -12.94
N THR A 69 -0.15 4.54 -13.86
CA THR A 69 -0.61 4.75 -15.25
C THR A 69 -2.11 5.05 -15.37
N LEU A 70 -2.90 4.69 -14.35
CA LEU A 70 -4.34 4.97 -14.32
C LEU A 70 -4.69 6.38 -13.85
N GLN A 71 -3.76 7.14 -13.24
CA GLN A 71 -4.11 8.41 -12.60
C GLN A 71 -4.63 9.45 -13.59
N ASP A 72 -4.02 9.56 -14.77
CA ASP A 72 -4.45 10.53 -15.79
C ASP A 72 -5.83 10.18 -16.36
N ASN A 73 -6.10 8.90 -16.57
CA ASN A 73 -7.40 8.43 -17.06
C ASN A 73 -8.53 8.64 -16.04
N LEU A 74 -8.20 8.65 -14.75
CA LEU A 74 -9.15 8.87 -13.67
C LEU A 74 -9.28 10.34 -13.25
N ASP A 75 -8.45 11.23 -13.80
CA ASP A 75 -8.30 12.62 -13.37
C ASP A 75 -8.12 12.74 -11.83
N SER A 76 -7.44 11.78 -11.22
CA SER A 76 -7.40 11.63 -9.77
C SER A 76 -6.27 12.40 -9.09
N GLY A 77 -5.32 12.96 -9.86
CA GLY A 77 -4.20 13.73 -9.33
C GLY A 77 -3.37 12.98 -8.27
N TYR A 78 -3.19 11.66 -8.43
CA TYR A 78 -2.54 10.79 -7.43
C TYR A 78 -3.29 10.70 -6.09
N GLY A 79 -4.57 11.04 -6.05
CA GLY A 79 -5.44 10.98 -4.87
C GLY A 79 -6.19 9.66 -4.71
N SER A 80 -5.97 8.66 -5.57
CA SER A 80 -6.63 7.35 -5.50
C SER A 80 -5.83 6.32 -4.70
N THR A 81 -6.48 5.22 -4.29
CA THR A 81 -5.85 4.11 -3.57
C THR A 81 -6.24 2.76 -4.15
N ILE A 82 -5.37 1.76 -3.98
CA ILE A 82 -5.76 0.36 -4.04
C ILE A 82 -6.35 -0.03 -2.68
N LYS A 83 -7.55 -0.63 -2.68
CA LYS A 83 -8.28 -1.00 -1.46
C LYS A 83 -8.86 -2.40 -1.59
N PHE A 84 -8.68 -3.21 -0.54
CA PHE A 84 -9.27 -4.55 -0.45
C PHE A 84 -10.48 -4.50 0.49
N LEU A 85 -11.70 -4.56 -0.04
CA LEU A 85 -12.90 -4.62 0.77
C LEU A 85 -13.16 -6.07 1.18
N THR A 86 -13.33 -6.29 2.48
CA THR A 86 -13.72 -7.58 3.06
C THR A 86 -15.10 -7.43 3.68
N PRO A 87 -15.95 -8.49 3.65
CA PRO A 87 -17.23 -8.50 4.37
C PRO A 87 -17.09 -8.18 5.87
#